data_AF-A0A7W0Z497-F1
#
_entry.id   AF-A0A7W0Z497-F1
#
_cell.length_a   1.000
_cell.length_b   1.000
_cell.length_c   1.000
_cell.angle_alpha   90.00
_cell.angle_beta   90.00
_cell.angle_gamma   90.00
#
_symmetry.space_group_name_H-M   'P 1'
#
loop_
_entity.id
_entity.type
_entity.pdbx_description
1 polymer ?
#
loop_
_entity_poly.entity_id
_entity_poly.type
_entity_poly.pdbx_seq_one_letter_code
_entity_poly.pdbx_strand_id
1 'polypeptide(L)' 'GVHQHVEEGKVALRNIRRDAIGSVRELTSERLISEDDERRGTSQIEELTKRFVDEIDGIGKRKEHEVMEV' A
#
# COMPACT_ATOMS: atom_id res chain seq x y z
N GLY A 1 -16.63 10.49 7.79
CA GLY A 1 -17.48 10.13 6.62
C GLY A 1 -16.76 9.09 5.78
N VAL A 2 -17.44 8.40 4.85
CA VAL A 2 -16.82 7.31 4.07
C VAL A 2 -15.52 7.74 3.38
N HIS A 3 -15.53 8.90 2.74
CA HIS A 3 -14.34 9.51 2.13
C HIS A 3 -13.15 9.67 3.11
N GLN A 4 -13.41 10.12 4.34
CA GLN A 4 -12.36 10.28 5.34
C GLN A 4 -11.69 8.94 5.69
N HIS A 5 -12.48 7.87 5.87
CA HIS A 5 -11.93 6.55 6.19
C HIS A 5 -11.14 5.94 5.02
N VAL A 6 -11.57 6.20 3.78
CA VAL A 6 -10.82 5.83 2.57
C VAL A 6 -9.46 6.51 2.56
N GLU A 7 -9.40 7.83 2.82
CA GLU A 7 -8.14 8.56 2.84
C GLU A 7 -7.24 8.16 4.02
N GLU A 8 -7.80 7.92 5.21
CA GLU A 8 -7.07 7.34 6.35
C GLU A 8 -6.44 6.00 6.00
N GLY A 9 -7.19 5.11 5.34
CA GLY A 9 -6.71 3.82 4.85
C GLY A 9 -5.56 3.97 3.84
N LYS A 10 -5.68 4.90 2.88
CA LYS A 10 -4.60 5.18 1.92
C LYS A 10 -3.35 5.74 2.60
N VAL A 11 -3.51 6.61 3.60
CA VAL A 11 -2.37 7.15 4.38
C VAL A 11 -1.67 6.02 5.14
N ALA A 12 -2.41 5.14 5.81
CA ALA A 12 -1.86 3.98 6.51
C ALA A 12 -1.08 3.06 5.54
N LEU A 13 -1.67 2.76 4.37
CA LEU A 13 -1.01 1.95 3.34
C LEU A 13 0.30 2.58 2.83
N ARG A 14 0.33 3.91 2.63
CA ARG A 14 1.56 4.62 2.22
C ARG A 14 2.66 4.54 3.27
N ASN A 15 2.31 4.60 4.55
CA ASN A 15 3.27 4.45 5.65
C ASN A 15 3.86 3.03 5.65
N ILE A 16 3.01 2.00 5.57
CA ILE A 16 3.46 0.59 5.50
C ILE A 16 4.38 0.37 4.30
N ARG A 17 4.04 0.91 3.12
CA ARG A 17 4.92 0.81 1.95
C ARG A 17 6.29 1.45 2.21
N ARG A 18 6.31 2.66 2.81
CA ARG A 18 7.56 3.36 3.11
C ARG A 18 8.45 2.53 4.03
N ASP A 19 7.86 1.96 5.08
CA ASP A 19 8.58 1.15 6.05
C ASP A 19 9.10 -0.14 5.39
N ALA A 20 8.27 -0.82 4.61
CA ALA A 20 8.66 -2.03 3.88
C ALA A 20 9.82 -1.80 2.89
N ILE A 21 9.76 -0.71 2.09
CA ILE A 21 10.86 -0.34 1.20
C ILE A 21 12.12 0.01 1.99
N GLY A 22 11.96 0.69 3.14
CA GLY A 22 13.05 0.98 4.07
C GLY A 22 13.75 -0.28 4.55
N SER A 23 13.00 -1.28 5.01
CA SER A 23 13.55 -2.56 5.45
C SER A 23 14.26 -3.31 4.33
N VAL A 24 13.72 -3.33 3.10
CA VAL A 24 14.41 -3.98 1.97
C VAL A 24 15.77 -3.31 1.70
N ARG A 25 15.83 -1.98 1.71
CA ARG A 25 17.09 -1.23 1.52
C ARG A 25 18.08 -1.49 2.65
N GLU A 26 17.61 -1.58 3.89
CA GLU A 26 18.43 -1.92 5.05
C GLU A 26 19.07 -3.30 4.88
N LEU A 27 18.29 -4.31 4.50
CA LEU A 27 18.78 -5.66 4.23
C LEU A 27 19.86 -5.69 3.13
N THR A 28 19.74 -4.88 2.07
CA THR A 28 20.80 -4.76 1.06
C THR A 28 22.05 -4.11 1.62
N SER A 29 21.88 -3.04 2.42
CA SER A 29 23.01 -2.33 3.02
C SER A 29 23.82 -3.19 3.99
N GLU A 30 23.13 -4.10 4.69
CA GLU A 30 23.73 -5.13 5.56
C GLU A 30 24.28 -6.33 4.78
N ARG A 31 24.17 -6.31 3.45
CA ARG A 31 24.59 -7.40 2.53
C ARG A 31 23.89 -8.73 2.82
N LEU A 32 22.67 -8.69 3.36
CA LEU A 32 21.84 -9.86 3.60
C LEU A 32 21.08 -10.30 2.34
N ILE A 33 20.85 -9.37 1.41
CA ILE A 33 20.27 -9.63 0.09
C ILE A 33 21.09 -8.95 -1.02
N SER A 34 20.94 -9.42 -2.26
CA SER A 34 21.57 -8.80 -3.43
C SER A 34 20.80 -7.57 -3.92
N GLU A 35 21.44 -6.72 -4.73
CA GLU A 35 20.74 -5.60 -5.39
C GLU A 35 19.62 -6.08 -6.32
N ASP A 36 19.76 -7.27 -6.92
CA ASP A 36 18.70 -7.88 -7.74
C ASP A 36 17.50 -8.29 -6.90
N ASP A 37 17.74 -8.81 -5.69
CA ASP A 37 16.69 -9.12 -4.73
C ASP A 37 15.98 -7.85 -4.25
N GLU A 38 16.72 -6.77 -3.97
CA GLU A 38 16.14 -5.47 -3.63
C GLU A 38 15.22 -4.95 -4.73
N ARG A 39 15.69 -4.98 -5.98
CA ARG A 39 14.89 -4.55 -7.14
C ARG A 39 13.59 -5.35 -7.23
N ARG A 40 13.68 -6.69 -7.12
CA ARG A 40 12.51 -7.57 -7.13
C ARG A 40 11.55 -7.29 -5.98
N GLY A 41 12.07 -7.22 -4.75
CA GLY A 41 11.26 -6.97 -3.55
C GLY A 41 10.54 -5.62 -3.62
N THR A 42 11.24 -4.58 -4.07
CA THR A 42 10.65 -3.25 -4.26
C THR A 42 9.53 -3.27 -5.32
N SER A 43 9.75 -3.93 -6.46
CA SER A 43 8.71 -4.06 -7.49
C SER A 43 7.46 -4.79 -6.98
N GLN A 44 7.62 -5.86 -6.21
CA GLN A 44 6.50 -6.59 -5.61
C GLN A 44 5.74 -5.73 -4.59
N ILE A 45 6.45 -4.96 -3.76
CA ILE A 45 5.84 -4.04 -2.80
C ILE A 45 5.01 -2.96 -3.52
N GLU A 46 5.51 -2.40 -4.63
CA GLU A 46 4.76 -1.41 -5.41
C GLU A 46 3.51 -2.00 -6.07
N GLU A 47 3.61 -3.22 -6.64
CA GLU A 47 2.46 -3.92 -7.23
C GLU A 47 1.37 -4.20 -6.19
N LEU A 48 1.76 -4.73 -5.02
CA LEU A 48 0.83 -4.97 -3.92
C LEU A 48 0.20 -3.66 -3.43
N THR A 49 1.00 -2.60 -3.28
CA THR A 49 0.48 -1.29 -2.85
C THR A 49 -0.57 -0.78 -3.82
N LYS A 50 -0.30 -0.85 -5.14
CA LYS A 50 -1.26 -0.43 -6.16
C LYS A 50 -2.57 -1.20 -6.04
N ARG A 51 -2.49 -2.54 -5.95
CA ARG A 51 -3.67 -3.40 -5.80
C ARG A 51 -4.52 -3.02 -4.59
N PHE A 52 -3.89 -2.75 -3.44
CA PHE A 52 -4.65 -2.39 -2.23
C PHE A 52 -5.21 -0.97 -2.27
N VAL A 53 -4.58 -0.03 -2.99
CA VAL A 53 -5.21 1.28 -3.26
C VAL A 53 -6.50 1.09 -4.05
N ASP A 54 -6.47 0.30 -5.12
CA ASP A 54 -7.64 0.04 -5.96
C ASP A 54 -8.77 -0.65 -5.15
N GLU A 55 -8.41 -1.55 -4.23
CA GLU A 55 -9.35 -2.22 -3.33
C GLU A 55 -9.99 -1.25 -2.33
N ILE A 56 -9.20 -0.38 -1.69
CA ILE A 56 -9.68 0.65 -0.77
C ILE A 56 -10.67 1.59 -1.47
N ASP A 57 -10.33 2.04 -2.69
CA ASP A 57 -11.21 2.88 -3.51
C ASP A 57 -12.50 2.14 -3.90
N GLY A 58 -12.41 0.86 -4.23
CA GLY A 58 -13.57 0.02 -4.52
C GLY A 58 -14.50 -0.14 -3.32
N ILE A 59 -13.96 -0.36 -2.13
CA ILE A 59 -14.74 -0.44 -0.88
C ILE A 59 -15.43 0.89 -0.59
N GLY A 60 -14.69 2.00 -0.70
CA GLY A 60 -15.20 3.35 -0.49
C GLY A 60 -16.42 3.65 -1.37
N LYS A 61 -16.28 3.43 -2.69
CA LYS A 61 -17.37 3.65 -3.66
C LYS A 61 -18.61 2.82 -3.34
N ARG A 62 -18.44 1.53 -3.03
CA ARG A 62 -19.57 0.67 -2.66
C ARG A 62 -20.29 1.19 -1.41
N LYS A 63 -19.52 1.60 -0.40
CA LYS A 63 -20.09 2.10 0.84
C LYS A 63 -20.77 3.45 0.66
N GLU A 64 -20.23 4.35 -0.15
CA GLU A 64 -20.89 5.61 -0.50
C GLU A 64 -22.25 5.36 -1.17
N HIS A 65 -22.31 4.44 -2.12
CA HIS A 65 -23.56 4.07 -2.78
C HIS A 65 -24.60 3.50 -1.80
N GLU A 66 -24.21 2.54 -0.96
CA GLU A 66 -25.08 1.98 0.08
C GLU A 66 -25.63 3.05 1.02
N VAL A 67 -24.83 4.06 1.38
CA VAL A 67 -25.27 5.14 2.29
C VAL A 67 -26.22 6.13 1.60
N MET A 68 -26.10 6.30 0.27
CA MET A 68 -26.98 7.17 -0.52
C MET A 68 -28.32 6.52 -0.88
N GLU A 69 -28.42 5.19 -0.87
CA GLU A 69 -29.64 4.44 -1.17
C GLU A 69 -30.56 4.19 0.05
N VAL A 70 -30.19 4.69 1.24
CA VAL A 70 -30.99 4.60 2.49
C VAL A 70 -31.85 5.84 2.70
#